data_AF-A0AA85G310-F1
#
_entry.id   AF-A0AA85G310-F1
#
_cell.length_a   1.000
_cell.length_b   1.000
_cell.length_c   1.000
_cell.angle_alpha   90.00
_cell.angle_beta   90.00
_cell.angle_gamma   90.00
#
_symmetry.space_group_name_H-M   'P 1'
#
loop_
_entity.id
_entity.type
_entity.pdbx_description
1 polymer ?
#
loop_
_entity_poly.entity_id
_entity_poly.type
_entity_poly.pdbx_seq_one_letter_code
_entity_poly.pdbx_strand_id
1 'polypeptide(L)'
;MWASFTKKATDCKITQDEISSKKICSYLQNIKKPATINKTEEWSDGVASFVGSPMIDQSLVDLALKIPKCLSVSRVLVLYTGGTIGMKCVNGSYCSVENFFLPTLNKMPTFCDSEFQVHINQFNIEHLHHRLSKTKLKPNTQYSHSKFSKRESSLTESDHIQTYALPIDKTGHRILYTVVEYWPLLDSSDLSMNEWKRIAQDIYAFYNEFDGFVVLHGTDTLAYTASALSFMLENLGRPVVLTGAQLPVFEFRSDGWNNFLGALMIAGGKYAICEVTVLFHAKLFRGSRVVKCSSNNFDAFESPNYPAIAELGTEITINYDLIFRTPGLPKPFCIHTNLCQDVAILNIFPLISKEHIISMLAPPIKGVVLRTYGAGNIPSSRQDLLDALKEASDRGILMVNVTQCWRGGVKAVYSTGMVLNEYGVTPGYDMTTEAALTKLAYILSKTENKDYSSKRAMLLKSLRGEVTVEGEDSRAANLSLYNTNCLNQDRNLMIYFAKLFSTTSLDDSEGIGSMWVQRIIPTLACCAAASNNLSCLKEMYHIIGHLQVYLIIQLFKTEKKYYWDYFHFNYSLKQNTYIFLEKLAKVQLDTSFY
;
A
#
# COMPACT_ATOMS: atom_id res chain seq x y z
N MET A 1 30.47 5.22 -31.71
CA MET A 1 31.30 4.15 -31.10
C MET A 1 30.82 2.72 -31.42
N TRP A 2 29.87 2.52 -32.36
CA TRP A 2 29.39 1.20 -32.80
C TRP A 2 29.82 0.82 -34.24
N ALA A 3 30.48 1.73 -34.96
CA ALA A 3 30.98 1.49 -36.32
C ALA A 3 32.48 1.08 -36.38
N SER A 4 33.13 0.89 -35.23
CA SER A 4 34.53 0.45 -35.14
C SER A 4 34.70 -1.04 -34.78
N PHE A 5 33.62 -1.76 -34.48
CA PHE A 5 33.68 -3.17 -34.06
C PHE A 5 33.47 -4.16 -35.21
N THR A 6 32.91 -3.73 -36.34
CA THR A 6 32.58 -4.61 -37.48
C THR A 6 33.68 -4.72 -38.54
N LYS A 7 34.87 -4.17 -38.31
CA LYS A 7 35.99 -4.21 -39.28
C LYS A 7 37.13 -5.16 -38.92
N LYS A 8 36.98 -5.98 -37.87
CA LYS A 8 37.99 -6.96 -37.42
C LYS A 8 37.53 -8.42 -37.43
N ALA A 9 36.36 -8.73 -37.97
CA ALA A 9 35.80 -10.08 -38.00
C ALA A 9 35.74 -10.72 -39.41
N THR A 10 36.35 -10.10 -40.43
CA THR A 10 36.34 -10.61 -41.81
C THR A 10 37.65 -11.24 -42.29
N ASP A 11 38.67 -11.36 -41.44
CA ASP A 11 39.94 -12.03 -41.80
C ASP A 11 40.30 -13.08 -40.75
N CYS A 12 39.62 -14.23 -40.79
CA CYS A 12 40.18 -15.51 -40.35
C CYS A 12 39.31 -16.66 -40.86
N LYS A 13 39.65 -17.19 -42.03
CA LYS A 13 39.27 -18.55 -42.42
C LYS A 13 39.98 -19.52 -41.48
N ILE A 14 39.22 -20.18 -40.60
CA ILE A 14 39.66 -21.41 -39.95
C ILE A 14 38.55 -22.43 -40.15
N THR A 15 38.92 -23.48 -40.86
CA THR A 15 38.11 -24.64 -41.26
C THR A 15 37.75 -25.52 -40.05
N GLN A 16 36.61 -26.21 -40.17
CA GLN A 16 36.21 -27.32 -39.31
C GLN A 16 37.28 -28.42 -39.34
N ASP A 17 38.07 -28.49 -38.29
CA ASP A 17 38.65 -29.69 -37.67
C ASP A 17 39.75 -29.22 -36.71
N GLU A 18 39.78 -29.79 -35.50
CA GLU A 18 40.67 -29.48 -34.36
C GLU A 18 40.15 -28.52 -33.27
N ILE A 19 39.18 -28.99 -32.47
CA ILE A 19 39.16 -28.65 -31.04
C ILE A 19 38.97 -29.93 -30.24
N SER A 20 40.10 -30.55 -29.86
CA SER A 20 40.16 -31.58 -28.84
C SER A 20 40.22 -30.93 -27.44
N SER A 21 39.50 -31.54 -26.50
CA SER A 21 39.11 -31.04 -25.18
C SER A 21 40.24 -30.87 -24.14
N LYS A 22 41.43 -30.40 -24.51
CA LYS A 22 42.56 -30.23 -23.56
C LYS A 22 43.22 -28.84 -23.52
N LYS A 23 42.84 -27.88 -24.38
CA LYS A 23 43.40 -26.50 -24.34
C LYS A 23 42.49 -25.44 -23.69
N ILE A 24 41.22 -25.75 -23.42
CA ILE A 24 40.32 -24.82 -22.70
C ILE A 24 40.55 -24.88 -21.17
N CYS A 25 41.06 -26.00 -20.65
CA CYS A 25 41.29 -26.17 -19.21
C CYS A 25 42.51 -25.41 -18.65
N SER A 26 43.48 -25.00 -19.48
CA SER A 26 44.64 -24.21 -18.98
C SER A 26 44.43 -22.70 -19.05
N TYR A 27 43.45 -22.21 -19.83
CA TYR A 27 43.15 -20.78 -19.93
C TYR A 27 42.18 -20.29 -18.84
N LEU A 28 41.35 -21.19 -18.30
CA LEU A 28 40.40 -20.89 -17.22
C LEU A 28 41.04 -20.93 -15.80
N GLN A 29 42.29 -21.37 -15.67
CA GLN A 29 42.99 -21.44 -14.37
C GLN A 29 43.75 -20.16 -13.98
N ASN A 30 43.83 -19.14 -14.85
CA ASN A 30 44.57 -17.89 -14.60
C ASN A 30 43.71 -16.63 -14.49
N ILE A 31 42.39 -16.76 -14.33
CA ILE A 31 41.53 -15.62 -13.98
C ILE A 31 41.64 -15.42 -12.47
N LYS A 32 42.28 -14.32 -12.08
CA LYS A 32 42.44 -13.86 -10.69
C LYS A 32 41.13 -14.01 -9.91
N LYS A 33 41.20 -14.74 -8.78
CA LYS A 33 40.15 -14.80 -7.77
C LYS A 33 39.65 -13.38 -7.44
N PRO A 34 38.34 -13.10 -7.46
CA PRO A 34 37.83 -11.88 -6.87
C PRO A 34 38.14 -11.92 -5.37
N ALA A 35 38.59 -10.78 -4.84
CA ALA A 35 38.94 -10.64 -3.44
C ALA A 35 37.78 -11.14 -2.56
N THR A 36 38.08 -12.12 -1.71
CA THR A 36 37.25 -12.52 -0.57
C THR A 36 37.03 -11.29 0.32
N ILE A 37 35.88 -10.64 0.16
CA ILE A 37 35.33 -9.73 1.15
C ILE A 37 34.89 -10.62 2.31
N ASN A 38 35.62 -10.56 3.41
CA ASN A 38 35.24 -11.22 4.64
C ASN A 38 33.86 -10.72 5.06
N LYS A 39 32.90 -11.66 5.05
CA LYS A 39 31.64 -11.57 5.78
C LYS A 39 31.95 -11.35 7.26
N THR A 40 31.60 -10.18 7.79
CA THR A 40 31.19 -9.91 9.19
C THR A 40 30.91 -8.42 9.31
N GLU A 41 29.87 -7.95 8.61
CA GLU A 41 29.09 -6.81 9.09
C GLU A 41 27.65 -7.31 9.18
N GLU A 42 27.31 -7.80 10.37
CA GLU A 42 25.92 -7.87 10.80
C GLU A 42 25.36 -6.46 10.69
N TRP A 43 24.51 -6.23 9.69
CA TRP A 43 23.69 -5.03 9.62
C TRP A 43 22.72 -5.11 10.80
N SER A 44 23.14 -4.50 11.90
CA SER A 44 22.36 -4.29 13.12
C SER A 44 20.95 -3.80 12.78
N ASP A 45 20.00 -4.37 13.51
CA ASP A 45 18.57 -4.10 13.42
C ASP A 45 18.22 -2.60 13.39
N GLY A 46 17.39 -2.22 12.41
CA GLY A 46 16.42 -1.12 12.56
C GLY A 46 16.89 0.34 12.45
N VAL A 47 17.93 0.68 11.70
CA VAL A 47 18.32 2.09 11.50
C VAL A 47 17.84 2.63 10.14
N ALA A 48 17.19 3.80 10.15
CA ALA A 48 16.82 4.55 8.96
C ALA A 48 18.04 4.71 8.02
N SER A 49 17.82 4.52 6.72
CA SER A 49 18.92 4.38 5.76
C SER A 49 19.59 5.70 5.34
N PHE A 50 19.09 6.84 5.81
CA PHE A 50 19.53 8.17 5.40
C PHE A 50 20.23 8.92 6.54
N VAL A 51 21.12 9.84 6.16
CA VAL A 51 21.86 10.71 7.08
C VAL A 51 20.99 11.94 7.38
N GLY A 52 20.46 12.05 8.60
CA GLY A 52 19.57 13.14 9.04
C GLY A 52 18.25 12.66 9.65
N SER A 53 17.40 13.57 10.15
CA SER A 53 16.07 13.23 10.68
C SER A 53 14.98 14.01 9.92
N PRO A 54 13.99 13.35 9.29
CA PRO A 54 12.95 14.02 8.52
C PRO A 54 11.81 14.54 9.40
N MET A 55 11.91 14.37 10.72
CA MET A 55 10.84 14.66 11.66
C MET A 55 10.40 16.11 11.58
N ILE A 56 9.08 16.31 11.60
CA ILE A 56 8.46 17.62 11.71
C ILE A 56 8.16 17.85 13.19
N ASP A 57 8.90 18.76 13.81
CA ASP A 57 8.79 19.07 15.24
C ASP A 57 7.38 19.61 15.57
N GLN A 58 6.89 19.24 16.75
CA GLN A 58 5.59 19.69 17.25
C GLN A 58 5.53 21.22 17.36
N SER A 59 6.63 21.91 17.67
CA SER A 59 6.63 23.38 17.73
C SER A 59 6.37 24.03 16.36
N LEU A 60 6.76 23.37 15.26
CA LEU A 60 6.45 23.85 13.91
C LEU A 60 4.97 23.64 13.58
N VAL A 61 4.39 22.53 14.04
CA VAL A 61 2.94 22.28 13.96
C VAL A 61 2.17 23.34 14.75
N ASP A 62 2.60 23.65 15.98
CA ASP A 62 1.98 24.67 16.83
C ASP A 62 2.08 26.07 16.20
N LEU A 63 3.19 26.37 15.52
CA LEU A 63 3.35 27.61 14.76
C LEU A 63 2.37 27.70 13.59
N ALA A 64 2.19 26.60 12.85
CA ALA A 64 1.20 26.54 11.78
C ALA A 64 -0.23 26.76 12.30
N LEU A 65 -0.58 26.19 13.46
CA LEU A 65 -1.91 26.34 14.09
C LEU A 65 -2.18 27.76 14.64
N LYS A 66 -1.15 28.57 14.88
CA LYS A 66 -1.33 29.99 15.27
C LYS A 66 -1.80 30.87 14.12
N ILE A 67 -1.71 30.41 12.88
CA ILE A 67 -2.19 31.16 11.71
C ILE A 67 -3.71 31.14 11.73
N PRO A 68 -4.41 32.30 11.70
CA PRO A 68 -5.86 32.37 11.91
C PRO A 68 -6.72 31.50 10.97
N LYS A 69 -6.22 31.18 9.78
CA LYS A 69 -6.92 30.35 8.78
C LYS A 69 -6.65 28.84 8.95
N CYS A 70 -5.70 28.45 9.79
CA CYS A 70 -5.25 27.07 9.95
C CYS A 70 -5.98 26.43 11.15
N LEU A 71 -6.91 25.51 10.88
CA LEU A 71 -7.71 24.81 11.88
C LEU A 71 -7.11 23.44 12.25
N SER A 72 -6.37 22.82 11.35
CA SER A 72 -5.74 21.53 11.60
C SER A 72 -4.51 21.31 10.73
N VAL A 73 -3.59 20.48 11.21
CA VAL A 73 -2.34 20.14 10.52
C VAL A 73 -2.21 18.63 10.40
N SER A 74 -1.63 18.17 9.29
CA SER A 74 -1.15 16.80 9.10
C SER A 74 0.32 16.82 8.68
N ARG A 75 1.05 15.77 9.06
CA ARG A 75 2.46 15.55 8.72
C ARG A 75 2.55 14.43 7.70
N VAL A 76 3.18 14.66 6.55
CA VAL A 76 3.38 13.63 5.51
C VAL A 76 4.87 13.41 5.23
N LEU A 77 5.30 12.15 5.18
CA LEU A 77 6.66 11.81 4.74
C LEU A 77 6.63 11.44 3.26
N VAL A 78 7.46 12.10 2.47
CA VAL A 78 7.63 11.82 1.05
C VAL A 78 8.99 11.14 0.85
N LEU A 79 8.97 9.89 0.38
CA LEU A 79 10.17 9.15 0.00
C LEU A 79 10.35 9.29 -1.51
N TYR A 80 11.39 10.01 -1.93
CA TYR A 80 11.71 10.18 -3.35
C TYR A 80 12.77 9.16 -3.78
N THR A 81 12.34 8.09 -4.43
CA THR A 81 13.20 6.96 -4.81
C THR A 81 13.81 7.12 -6.20
N GLY A 82 13.23 7.99 -7.04
CA GLY A 82 13.64 8.24 -8.41
C GLY A 82 12.48 8.27 -9.39
N GLY A 83 12.77 7.96 -10.65
CA GLY A 83 11.81 8.03 -11.75
C GLY A 83 11.62 9.41 -12.36
N THR A 84 10.89 9.45 -13.47
CA THR A 84 10.74 10.62 -14.35
C THR A 84 10.24 11.87 -13.64
N ILE A 85 9.42 11.73 -12.58
CA ILE A 85 8.82 12.86 -11.86
C ILE A 85 9.83 13.88 -11.36
N GLY A 86 11.05 13.48 -10.99
CA GLY A 86 12.10 14.40 -10.55
C GLY A 86 13.32 14.49 -11.47
N MET A 87 13.25 13.91 -12.67
CA MET A 87 14.35 13.96 -13.63
C MET A 87 14.53 15.37 -14.22
N LYS A 88 15.74 15.66 -14.69
CA LYS A 88 16.07 16.88 -15.42
C LYS A 88 16.38 16.56 -16.86
N CYS A 89 15.92 17.39 -17.80
CA CYS A 89 16.36 17.31 -19.18
C CYS A 89 17.81 17.82 -19.29
N VAL A 90 18.73 16.93 -19.64
CA VAL A 90 20.15 17.24 -19.88
C VAL A 90 20.49 16.73 -21.27
N ASN A 91 20.85 17.64 -22.19
CA ASN A 91 21.20 17.32 -23.58
C ASN A 91 20.10 16.55 -24.35
N GLY A 92 18.82 16.81 -24.07
CA GLY A 92 17.69 16.19 -24.74
C GLY A 92 17.26 14.83 -24.18
N SER A 93 17.91 14.34 -23.12
CA SER A 93 17.52 13.13 -22.40
C SER A 93 17.17 13.46 -20.96
N TYR A 94 16.16 12.80 -20.41
CA TYR A 94 15.84 12.89 -18.99
C TYR A 94 16.76 11.97 -18.18
N CYS A 95 17.37 12.52 -17.13
CA CYS A 95 18.17 11.75 -16.19
C CYS A 95 17.94 12.21 -14.75
N SER A 96 18.18 11.32 -13.80
CA SER A 96 18.17 11.66 -12.38
C SER A 96 19.36 12.57 -12.07
N VAL A 97 19.09 13.72 -11.45
CA VAL A 97 20.12 14.66 -11.00
C VAL A 97 19.96 14.84 -9.50
N GLU A 98 21.02 14.53 -8.77
CA GLU A 98 21.09 14.67 -7.33
C GLU A 98 20.79 16.11 -6.89
N ASN A 99 20.00 16.24 -5.82
CA ASN A 99 19.62 17.51 -5.20
C ASN A 99 19.03 18.53 -6.21
N PHE A 100 18.42 18.04 -7.29
CA PHE A 100 17.69 18.88 -8.22
C PHE A 100 16.23 19.06 -7.81
N PHE A 101 15.62 18.00 -7.26
CA PHE A 101 14.20 17.96 -6.97
C PHE A 101 13.82 18.93 -5.84
N LEU A 102 14.51 18.85 -4.70
CA LEU A 102 14.22 19.62 -3.50
C LEU A 102 14.32 21.15 -3.71
N PRO A 103 15.41 21.70 -4.27
CA PRO A 103 15.51 23.15 -4.46
C PRO A 103 14.51 23.68 -5.48
N THR A 104 14.09 22.83 -6.43
CA THR A 104 13.15 23.22 -7.48
C THR A 104 11.71 23.28 -6.95
N LEU A 105 11.33 22.42 -6.00
CA LEU A 105 10.03 22.50 -5.32
C LEU A 105 9.82 23.84 -4.59
N ASN A 106 10.86 24.47 -4.05
CA ASN A 106 10.77 25.79 -3.40
C ASN A 106 10.24 26.89 -4.35
N LYS A 107 10.37 26.69 -5.66
CA LYS A 107 9.95 27.65 -6.69
C LYS A 107 8.52 27.41 -7.16
N MET A 108 7.83 26.40 -6.61
CA MET A 108 6.49 26.01 -7.03
C MET A 108 5.46 26.34 -5.94
N PRO A 109 4.69 27.45 -6.08
CA PRO A 109 3.75 27.90 -5.05
C PRO A 109 2.67 26.87 -4.68
N THR A 110 2.34 25.98 -5.61
CA THR A 110 1.41 24.87 -5.40
C THR A 110 1.90 23.89 -4.33
N PHE A 111 3.22 23.69 -4.24
CA PHE A 111 3.86 22.75 -3.32
C PHE A 111 4.50 23.45 -2.12
N CYS A 112 4.80 24.75 -2.24
CA CYS A 112 5.48 25.51 -1.21
C CYS A 112 4.76 26.85 -0.98
N ASP A 113 4.11 26.98 0.17
CA ASP A 113 3.64 28.25 0.71
C ASP A 113 4.85 29.10 1.13
N SER A 114 5.25 30.02 0.26
CA SER A 114 6.45 30.84 0.46
C SER A 114 6.41 31.71 1.71
N GLU A 115 5.23 32.15 2.16
CA GLU A 115 5.09 32.95 3.39
C GLU A 115 5.37 32.08 4.61
N PHE A 116 4.86 30.85 4.63
CA PHE A 116 5.14 29.92 5.72
C PHE A 116 6.54 29.32 5.64
N GLN A 117 7.11 29.16 4.45
CA GLN A 117 8.46 28.61 4.27
C GLN A 117 9.55 29.44 4.95
N VAL A 118 9.36 30.77 5.08
CA VAL A 118 10.27 31.63 5.87
C VAL A 118 10.35 31.16 7.32
N HIS A 119 9.21 30.79 7.91
CA HIS A 119 9.12 30.31 9.28
C HIS A 119 9.79 28.93 9.43
N ILE A 120 9.62 28.04 8.45
CA ILE A 120 10.33 26.74 8.41
C ILE A 120 11.84 26.95 8.38
N ASN A 121 12.31 27.86 7.52
CA ASN A 121 13.75 28.15 7.39
C ASN A 121 14.34 28.75 8.67
N GLN A 122 13.63 29.70 9.29
CA GLN A 122 14.02 30.27 10.58
C GLN A 122 14.08 29.19 11.68
N PHE A 123 13.05 28.35 11.76
CA PHE A 123 12.98 27.25 12.71
C PHE A 123 14.18 26.30 12.57
N ASN A 124 14.53 25.92 11.34
CA ASN A 124 15.68 25.06 11.07
C ASN A 124 17.01 25.68 11.51
N ILE A 125 17.19 26.99 11.27
CA ILE A 125 18.39 27.73 11.71
C ILE A 125 18.48 27.77 13.24
N GLU A 126 17.39 28.13 13.93
CA GLU A 126 17.35 28.18 15.40
C GLU A 126 17.60 26.81 16.03
N HIS A 127 17.01 25.76 15.47
CA HIS A 127 17.19 24.39 15.97
C HIS A 127 18.61 23.87 15.72
N LEU A 128 19.25 24.23 14.60
CA LEU A 128 20.66 23.96 14.34
C LEU A 128 21.56 24.68 15.36
N HIS A 129 21.32 25.97 15.62
CA HIS A 129 22.06 26.73 16.63
C HIS A 129 21.89 26.14 18.04
N HIS A 130 20.69 25.69 18.40
CA HIS A 130 20.43 25.06 19.68
C HIS A 130 21.15 23.70 19.82
N ARG A 131 21.17 22.86 18.78
CA ARG A 131 21.96 21.60 18.77
C ARG A 131 23.46 21.87 18.90
N LEU A 132 23.99 22.85 18.16
CA LEU A 132 25.41 23.26 18.23
C LEU A 132 25.78 23.90 19.58
N SER A 133 24.83 24.55 20.26
CA SER A 133 25.05 25.11 21.59
C SER A 133 25.12 24.04 22.69
N LYS A 134 24.38 22.93 22.53
CA LYS A 134 24.38 21.79 23.46
C LYS A 134 25.58 20.85 23.30
N THR A 135 26.27 20.85 22.16
CA THR A 135 27.50 20.05 21.93
C THR A 135 28.78 20.68 22.49
N LYS A 136 28.72 21.81 23.19
CA LYS A 136 29.86 22.35 23.93
C LYS A 136 30.01 21.70 25.31
N LEU A 137 30.75 20.58 25.39
CA LEU A 137 31.43 19.99 26.58
C LEU A 137 32.31 18.83 26.04
N LYS A 138 33.63 18.66 26.21
CA LYS A 138 34.69 19.18 27.09
C LYS A 138 36.03 19.20 26.32
N PRO A 139 37.00 20.08 26.64
CA PRO A 139 38.35 19.99 26.09
C PRO A 139 39.15 18.93 26.85
N ASN A 140 39.14 17.68 26.39
CA ASN A 140 40.22 16.70 26.59
C ASN A 140 39.82 15.34 26.05
N THR A 141 40.25 15.05 24.82
CA THR A 141 40.74 13.73 24.40
C THR A 141 41.47 13.93 23.08
N GLN A 142 42.80 13.81 23.12
CA GLN A 142 43.62 13.66 21.92
C GLN A 142 43.22 12.35 21.23
N TYR A 143 42.48 12.45 20.13
CA TYR A 143 42.41 11.36 19.14
C TYR A 143 43.23 11.75 17.93
N SER A 144 44.12 10.83 17.54
CA SER A 144 45.18 11.02 16.58
C SER A 144 44.66 11.43 15.20
N HIS A 145 45.19 12.54 14.69
CA HIS A 145 45.22 12.84 13.26
C HIS A 145 45.97 11.73 12.51
N SER A 146 45.27 10.87 11.78
CA SER A 146 45.73 10.28 10.51
C SER A 146 44.73 9.26 9.97
N LYS A 147 43.84 9.74 9.10
CA LYS A 147 43.19 9.03 7.96
C LYS A 147 41.99 9.83 7.45
N PHE A 148 42.22 11.10 7.14
CA PHE A 148 41.33 11.85 6.24
C PHE A 148 42.13 12.12 4.96
N SER A 149 42.18 11.11 4.09
CA SER A 149 42.52 11.35 2.69
C SER A 149 41.30 11.98 2.03
N LYS A 150 41.43 13.27 1.70
CA LYS A 150 40.75 14.01 0.64
C LYS A 150 39.66 13.21 -0.10
N ARG A 151 38.41 13.36 0.34
CA ARG A 151 37.25 13.36 -0.57
C ARG A 151 36.73 14.78 -0.62
N GLU A 152 37.08 15.49 -1.69
CA GLU A 152 36.38 16.71 -2.10
C GLU A 152 35.01 16.29 -2.67
N SER A 153 34.00 16.28 -1.81
CA SER A 153 32.60 16.45 -2.21
C SER A 153 31.93 17.30 -1.15
N SER A 154 31.70 18.55 -1.49
CA SER A 154 31.10 19.61 -0.67
C SER A 154 29.58 19.46 -0.60
N LEU A 155 29.08 18.49 0.17
CA LEU A 155 27.65 18.34 0.47
C LEU A 155 27.48 18.08 1.97
N THR A 156 26.60 18.84 2.62
CA THR A 156 26.30 18.74 4.06
C THR A 156 25.07 17.86 4.30
N GLU A 157 24.95 17.29 5.51
CA GLU A 157 23.84 16.40 5.95
C GLU A 157 22.41 16.91 5.67
N SER A 158 22.25 18.21 5.34
CA SER A 158 20.99 18.89 5.04
C SER A 158 20.46 18.74 3.62
N ASP A 159 21.26 18.25 2.68
CA ASP A 159 20.99 18.50 1.25
C ASP A 159 19.97 17.52 0.63
N HIS A 160 19.64 16.41 1.32
CA HIS A 160 18.68 15.40 0.84
C HIS A 160 17.35 15.36 1.60
N ILE A 161 17.19 16.21 2.61
CA ILE A 161 15.99 16.24 3.44
C ILE A 161 15.49 17.67 3.54
N GLN A 162 14.27 17.93 3.10
CA GLN A 162 13.68 19.26 3.19
C GLN A 162 12.20 19.21 3.54
N THR A 163 11.79 20.07 4.47
CA THR A 163 10.39 20.25 4.88
C THR A 163 9.75 21.42 4.16
N TYR A 164 8.50 21.22 3.75
CA TYR A 164 7.67 22.17 3.03
C TYR A 164 6.28 22.24 3.66
N ALA A 165 5.53 23.26 3.29
CA ALA A 165 4.13 23.39 3.63
C ALA A 165 3.29 23.63 2.37
N LEU A 166 2.23 22.83 2.21
CA LEU A 166 1.20 23.16 1.24
C LEU A 166 0.43 24.42 1.71
N PRO A 167 -0.15 25.18 0.76
CA PRO A 167 -1.14 26.20 1.08
C PRO A 167 -2.30 25.64 1.92
N ILE A 168 -2.89 26.47 2.77
CA ILE A 168 -4.08 26.09 3.56
C ILE A 168 -5.26 25.87 2.61
N ASP A 169 -5.93 24.74 2.74
CA ASP A 169 -7.09 24.42 1.92
C ASP A 169 -8.36 25.17 2.37
N LYS A 170 -9.46 24.98 1.63
CA LYS A 170 -10.75 25.63 1.92
C LYS A 170 -11.35 25.22 3.27
N THR A 171 -10.94 24.10 3.83
CA THR A 171 -11.39 23.58 5.13
C THR A 171 -10.53 24.10 6.29
N GLY A 172 -9.50 24.91 6.00
CA GLY A 172 -8.54 25.36 6.99
C GLY A 172 -7.51 24.29 7.36
N HIS A 173 -7.38 23.22 6.57
CA HIS A 173 -6.40 22.17 6.81
C HIS A 173 -5.06 22.51 6.12
N ARG A 174 -3.94 22.28 6.82
CA ARG A 174 -2.59 22.45 6.30
C ARG A 174 -1.84 21.11 6.34
N ILE A 175 -1.14 20.81 5.24
CA ILE A 175 -0.26 19.64 5.16
C ILE A 175 1.18 20.14 5.20
N LEU A 176 1.90 19.76 6.25
CA LEU A 176 3.36 19.87 6.31
C LEU A 176 3.94 18.55 5.82
N TYR A 177 4.93 18.62 4.94
CA TYR A 177 5.54 17.40 4.41
C TYR A 177 7.05 17.52 4.34
N THR A 178 7.74 16.44 4.69
CA THR A 178 9.20 16.33 4.54
C THR A 178 9.50 15.40 3.39
N VAL A 179 10.33 15.85 2.45
CA VAL A 179 10.84 15.03 1.36
C VAL A 179 12.21 14.51 1.73
N VAL A 180 12.38 13.19 1.63
CA VAL A 180 13.66 12.49 1.73
C VAL A 180 14.04 12.01 0.34
N GLU A 181 15.09 12.60 -0.23
CA GLU A 181 15.67 12.19 -1.50
C GLU A 181 16.62 11.01 -1.30
N TYR A 182 16.36 9.90 -1.98
CA TYR A 182 17.22 8.72 -1.88
C TYR A 182 18.53 8.92 -2.64
N TRP A 183 19.58 8.30 -2.10
CA TRP A 183 20.85 8.16 -2.77
C TRP A 183 21.23 6.68 -2.93
N PRO A 184 21.59 6.22 -4.15
CA PRO A 184 21.34 6.91 -5.43
C PRO A 184 19.84 6.97 -5.75
N LEU A 185 19.43 7.94 -6.58
CA LEU A 185 18.13 7.92 -7.24
C LEU A 185 18.15 6.87 -8.35
N LEU A 186 17.11 6.04 -8.42
CA LEU A 186 17.06 4.91 -9.35
C LEU A 186 16.01 5.08 -10.43
N ASP A 187 16.31 4.55 -11.62
CA ASP A 187 15.27 4.21 -12.57
C ASP A 187 14.47 3.03 -12.00
N SER A 188 13.15 3.07 -12.17
CA SER A 188 12.28 1.97 -11.77
C SER A 188 12.67 0.62 -12.38
N SER A 189 13.28 0.60 -13.57
CA SER A 189 13.77 -0.64 -14.19
C SER A 189 14.89 -1.33 -13.40
N ASP A 190 15.65 -0.56 -12.62
CA ASP A 190 16.80 -1.04 -11.85
C ASP A 190 16.45 -1.39 -10.41
N LEU A 191 15.19 -1.17 -9.99
CA LEU A 191 14.73 -1.47 -8.64
C LEU A 191 14.64 -2.97 -8.39
N SER A 192 15.08 -3.36 -7.19
CA SER A 192 15.06 -4.73 -6.71
C SER A 192 14.35 -4.84 -5.35
N MET A 193 14.36 -6.05 -4.79
CA MET A 193 13.82 -6.27 -3.44
C MET A 193 14.55 -5.47 -2.35
N ASN A 194 15.81 -5.09 -2.57
CA ASN A 194 16.56 -4.28 -1.60
C ASN A 194 15.94 -2.89 -1.44
N GLU A 195 15.51 -2.28 -2.53
CA GLU A 195 14.87 -0.97 -2.53
C GLU A 195 13.47 -1.05 -1.90
N TRP A 196 12.70 -2.12 -2.18
CA TRP A 196 11.42 -2.35 -1.48
C TRP A 196 11.62 -2.50 0.04
N LYS A 197 12.65 -3.25 0.45
CA LYS A 197 13.04 -3.39 1.86
C LYS A 197 13.38 -2.04 2.47
N ARG A 198 14.19 -1.22 1.79
CA ARG A 198 14.54 0.13 2.23
C ARG A 198 13.31 1.00 2.46
N ILE A 199 12.39 1.05 1.48
CA ILE A 199 11.15 1.82 1.59
C ILE A 199 10.32 1.35 2.79
N ALA A 200 10.14 0.04 2.96
CA ALA A 200 9.38 -0.51 4.07
C ALA A 200 10.01 -0.21 5.45
N GLN A 201 11.35 -0.28 5.54
CA GLN A 201 12.09 0.05 6.76
C GLN A 201 11.98 1.53 7.11
N ASP A 202 12.09 2.42 6.13
CA ASP A 202 11.95 3.87 6.36
C ASP A 202 10.50 4.21 6.78
N ILE A 203 9.49 3.64 6.13
CA ILE A 203 8.08 3.81 6.57
C ILE A 203 7.90 3.33 8.01
N TYR A 204 8.48 2.18 8.37
CA TYR A 204 8.40 1.63 9.72
C TYR A 204 9.09 2.52 10.76
N ALA A 205 10.28 3.02 10.46
CA ALA A 205 11.05 3.87 11.35
C ALA A 205 10.30 5.16 11.71
N PHE A 206 9.55 5.74 10.77
CA PHE A 206 8.82 7.00 10.96
C PHE A 206 7.30 6.82 11.09
N TYR A 207 6.84 5.60 11.33
CA TYR A 207 5.42 5.26 11.31
C TYR A 207 4.58 6.05 12.31
N ASN A 208 5.13 6.38 13.48
CA ASN A 208 4.42 7.11 14.52
C ASN A 208 4.50 8.64 14.37
N GLU A 209 5.45 9.12 13.57
CA GLU A 209 5.76 10.55 13.43
C GLU A 209 4.99 11.24 12.31
N PHE A 210 4.44 10.47 11.37
CA PHE A 210 3.70 10.99 10.23
C PHE A 210 2.29 10.43 10.16
N ASP A 211 1.38 11.22 9.62
CA ASP A 211 -0.03 10.87 9.42
C ASP A 211 -0.24 10.04 8.15
N GLY A 212 0.65 10.17 7.18
CA GLY A 212 0.65 9.41 5.94
C GLY A 212 2.00 9.46 5.20
N PHE A 213 2.13 8.61 4.19
CA PHE A 213 3.35 8.45 3.40
C PHE A 213 3.06 8.61 1.93
N VAL A 214 3.94 9.29 1.21
CA VAL A 214 3.98 9.34 -0.25
C VAL A 214 5.29 8.75 -0.73
N VAL A 215 5.25 7.89 -1.74
CA VAL A 215 6.45 7.34 -2.37
C VAL A 215 6.45 7.79 -3.83
N LEU A 216 7.42 8.64 -4.17
CA LEU A 216 7.64 9.08 -5.55
C LEU A 216 8.53 8.07 -6.26
N HIS A 217 8.02 7.50 -7.35
CA HIS A 217 8.56 6.31 -7.97
C HIS A 217 8.50 6.39 -9.51
N GLY A 218 9.42 5.70 -10.20
CA GLY A 218 9.37 5.54 -11.66
C GLY A 218 8.22 4.64 -12.10
N THR A 219 7.64 4.89 -13.27
CA THR A 219 6.37 4.25 -13.64
C THR A 219 6.53 2.78 -14.07
N ASP A 220 7.70 2.36 -14.57
CA ASP A 220 7.86 1.04 -15.22
C ASP A 220 7.62 -0.14 -14.27
N THR A 221 8.04 -0.04 -13.01
CA THR A 221 7.87 -1.11 -12.01
C THR A 221 7.00 -0.69 -10.83
N LEU A 222 6.31 0.46 -10.92
CA LEU A 222 5.49 1.00 -9.83
C LEU A 222 4.43 0.00 -9.34
N ALA A 223 3.78 -0.72 -10.25
CA ALA A 223 2.77 -1.73 -9.90
C ALA A 223 3.37 -2.90 -9.08
N TYR A 224 4.61 -3.30 -9.38
CA TYR A 224 5.33 -4.32 -8.59
C TYR A 224 5.68 -3.79 -7.20
N THR A 225 6.21 -2.57 -7.10
CA THR A 225 6.53 -1.95 -5.79
C THR A 225 5.26 -1.76 -4.95
N ALA A 226 4.17 -1.27 -5.53
CA ALA A 226 2.88 -1.11 -4.85
C ALA A 226 2.35 -2.46 -4.32
N SER A 227 2.44 -3.51 -5.14
CA SER A 227 2.02 -4.85 -4.75
C SER A 227 2.92 -5.43 -3.65
N ALA A 228 4.24 -5.30 -3.77
CA ALA A 228 5.20 -5.75 -2.76
C ALA A 228 4.95 -5.06 -1.41
N LEU A 229 4.88 -3.74 -1.39
CA LEU A 229 4.62 -2.97 -0.17
C LEU A 229 3.27 -3.32 0.45
N SER A 230 2.24 -3.61 -0.35
CA SER A 230 0.94 -4.07 0.16
C SER A 230 1.09 -5.30 1.06
N PHE A 231 1.92 -6.28 0.67
CA PHE A 231 2.17 -7.47 1.48
C PHE A 231 3.16 -7.22 2.63
N MET A 232 4.22 -6.46 2.37
CA MET A 232 5.29 -6.16 3.33
C MET A 232 4.78 -5.37 4.54
N LEU A 233 3.89 -4.41 4.33
CA LEU A 233 3.33 -3.54 5.36
C LEU A 233 2.07 -4.18 5.98
N GLU A 234 2.26 -5.08 6.94
CA GLU A 234 1.16 -5.81 7.57
C GLU A 234 0.50 -4.99 8.70
N ASN A 235 -0.83 -5.03 8.76
CA ASN A 235 -1.66 -4.24 9.68
C ASN A 235 -1.43 -2.73 9.52
N LEU A 236 -1.34 -2.28 8.27
CA LEU A 236 -1.24 -0.87 7.94
C LEU A 236 -2.48 -0.11 8.46
N GLY A 237 -2.22 1.04 9.08
CA GLY A 237 -3.19 1.94 9.72
C GLY A 237 -3.03 3.40 9.29
N ARG A 238 -2.19 3.64 8.26
CA ARG A 238 -1.94 4.96 7.67
C ARG A 238 -1.88 4.84 6.15
N PRO A 239 -2.26 5.87 5.39
CA PRO A 239 -2.16 5.85 3.93
C PRO A 239 -0.71 5.79 3.46
N VAL A 240 -0.43 4.91 2.51
CA VAL A 240 0.82 4.90 1.75
C VAL A 240 0.46 5.07 0.28
N VAL A 241 0.75 6.24 -0.29
CA VAL A 241 0.36 6.58 -1.67
C VAL A 241 1.59 6.59 -2.57
N LEU A 242 1.67 5.64 -3.49
CA LEU A 242 2.67 5.66 -4.55
C LEU A 242 2.16 6.55 -5.69
N THR A 243 3.07 7.34 -6.25
CA THR A 243 2.78 8.10 -7.46
C THR A 243 4.06 8.38 -8.25
N GLY A 244 3.91 8.93 -9.44
CA GLY A 244 4.98 9.27 -10.37
C GLY A 244 4.45 10.18 -11.46
N ALA A 245 5.15 10.25 -12.58
CA ALA A 245 4.74 11.06 -13.72
C ALA A 245 5.34 10.53 -15.02
N GLN A 246 4.71 10.83 -16.15
CA GLN A 246 5.29 10.61 -17.48
C GLN A 246 6.22 11.76 -17.91
N LEU A 247 6.00 12.97 -17.37
CA LEU A 247 6.89 14.11 -17.53
C LEU A 247 7.41 14.58 -16.17
N PRO A 248 8.64 15.09 -16.04
CA PRO A 248 9.10 15.65 -14.78
C PRO A 248 8.17 16.72 -14.25
N VAL A 249 8.01 16.79 -12.93
CA VAL A 249 7.10 17.71 -12.25
C VAL A 249 7.44 19.18 -12.53
N PHE A 250 8.61 19.48 -13.08
CA PHE A 250 9.01 20.86 -13.38
C PHE A 250 8.67 21.29 -14.81
N GLU A 251 8.23 20.36 -15.66
CA GLU A 251 7.79 20.66 -17.02
C GLU A 251 6.41 21.34 -17.03
N PHE A 252 6.21 22.28 -17.96
CA PHE A 252 5.01 23.13 -18.00
C PHE A 252 3.69 22.35 -18.13
N ARG A 253 3.69 21.21 -18.84
CA ARG A 253 2.50 20.36 -19.06
C ARG A 253 2.59 19.02 -18.34
N SER A 254 3.32 18.97 -17.23
CA SER A 254 3.52 17.73 -16.49
C SER A 254 2.24 17.22 -15.83
N ASP A 255 1.99 15.93 -15.96
CA ASP A 255 1.01 15.18 -15.16
C ASP A 255 1.44 15.05 -13.69
N GLY A 256 2.75 15.19 -13.41
CA GLY A 256 3.34 15.13 -12.09
C GLY A 256 2.78 16.16 -11.11
N TRP A 257 2.29 17.31 -11.59
CA TRP A 257 1.69 18.34 -10.72
C TRP A 257 0.48 17.80 -9.98
N ASN A 258 -0.48 17.26 -10.74
CA ASN A 258 -1.74 16.76 -10.19
C ASN A 258 -1.52 15.44 -9.44
N ASN A 259 -0.63 14.60 -9.95
CA ASN A 259 -0.30 13.32 -9.33
C ASN A 259 0.35 13.52 -7.95
N PHE A 260 1.37 14.37 -7.84
CA PHE A 260 2.05 14.60 -6.56
C PHE A 260 1.17 15.35 -5.56
N LEU A 261 0.48 16.42 -6.00
CA LEU A 261 -0.43 17.17 -5.13
C LEU A 261 -1.55 16.28 -4.61
N GLY A 262 -2.18 15.50 -5.50
CA GLY A 262 -3.23 14.55 -5.13
C GLY A 262 -2.73 13.51 -4.12
N ALA A 263 -1.50 12.99 -4.29
CA ALA A 263 -0.93 12.03 -3.35
C ALA A 263 -0.71 12.64 -1.96
N LEU A 264 -0.20 13.88 -1.88
CA LEU A 264 -0.06 14.61 -0.61
C LEU A 264 -1.42 14.84 0.05
N MET A 265 -2.44 15.25 -0.72
CA MET A 265 -3.80 15.47 -0.23
C MET A 265 -4.44 14.19 0.29
N ILE A 266 -4.27 13.06 -0.39
CA ILE A 266 -4.77 11.76 0.08
C ILE A 266 -4.04 11.30 1.35
N ALA A 267 -2.71 11.42 1.37
CA ALA A 267 -1.89 11.00 2.52
C ALA A 267 -2.14 11.87 3.76
N GLY A 268 -2.30 13.18 3.60
CA GLY A 268 -2.50 14.14 4.69
C GLY A 268 -3.98 14.40 5.05
N GLY A 269 -4.92 14.09 4.17
CA GLY A 269 -6.33 14.53 4.25
C GLY A 269 -7.23 13.75 5.22
N LYS A 270 -6.68 12.84 6.03
CA LYS A 270 -7.40 12.07 7.08
C LYS A 270 -8.59 11.25 6.58
N TYR A 271 -8.52 10.74 5.35
CA TYR A 271 -9.57 9.94 4.70
C TYR A 271 -9.71 8.48 5.17
N ALA A 272 -9.04 8.07 6.25
CA ALA A 272 -9.06 6.69 6.78
C ALA A 272 -8.74 5.59 5.73
N ILE A 273 -7.91 5.89 4.74
CA ILE A 273 -7.44 4.93 3.72
C ILE A 273 -6.18 4.25 4.22
N CYS A 274 -6.33 3.13 4.92
CA CYS A 274 -5.22 2.40 5.53
C CYS A 274 -4.63 1.34 4.59
N GLU A 275 -4.29 1.75 3.37
CA GLU A 275 -3.81 0.86 2.31
C GLU A 275 -2.59 1.43 1.59
N VAL A 276 -1.86 0.53 0.92
CA VAL A 276 -0.93 0.93 -0.13
C VAL A 276 -1.72 1.17 -1.40
N THR A 277 -1.66 2.40 -1.91
CA THR A 277 -2.46 2.87 -3.04
C THR A 277 -1.60 3.50 -4.12
N VAL A 278 -2.14 3.60 -5.32
CA VAL A 278 -1.48 4.25 -6.46
C VAL A 278 -2.38 5.36 -6.97
N LEU A 279 -1.85 6.59 -7.04
CA LEU A 279 -2.59 7.73 -7.53
C LEU A 279 -2.03 8.20 -8.88
N PHE A 280 -2.86 8.12 -9.92
CA PHE A 280 -2.54 8.57 -11.27
C PHE A 280 -3.81 9.11 -11.94
N HIS A 281 -3.66 10.17 -12.74
CA HIS A 281 -4.73 10.72 -13.57
C HIS A 281 -6.04 10.93 -12.79
N ALA A 282 -5.94 11.57 -11.62
CA ALA A 282 -7.05 11.87 -10.72
C ALA A 282 -7.82 10.65 -10.18
N LYS A 283 -7.26 9.44 -10.26
CA LYS A 283 -7.84 8.22 -9.70
C LYS A 283 -6.90 7.62 -8.66
N LEU A 284 -7.45 7.14 -7.56
CA LEU A 284 -6.75 6.41 -6.51
C LEU A 284 -7.14 4.94 -6.59
N PHE A 285 -6.17 4.08 -6.84
CA PHE A 285 -6.36 2.63 -6.97
C PHE A 285 -5.73 1.88 -5.79
N ARG A 286 -6.26 0.70 -5.48
CA ARG A 286 -5.57 -0.27 -4.61
C ARG A 286 -4.25 -0.68 -5.28
N GLY A 287 -3.14 -0.55 -4.56
CA GLY A 287 -1.80 -0.79 -5.13
C GLY A 287 -1.59 -2.22 -5.63
N SER A 288 -2.13 -3.22 -4.94
CA SER A 288 -2.10 -4.63 -5.34
C SER A 288 -3.08 -4.99 -6.46
N ARG A 289 -3.76 -4.01 -7.06
CA ARG A 289 -4.73 -4.21 -8.16
C ARG A 289 -4.41 -3.40 -9.41
N VAL A 290 -3.31 -2.65 -9.42
CA VAL A 290 -2.91 -1.83 -10.58
C VAL A 290 -1.98 -2.58 -11.52
N VAL A 291 -2.01 -2.15 -12.78
CA VAL A 291 -1.08 -2.53 -13.84
C VAL A 291 -0.81 -1.29 -14.70
N LYS A 292 0.39 -1.22 -15.30
CA LYS A 292 0.72 -0.14 -16.25
C LYS A 292 0.12 -0.47 -17.62
N CYS A 293 -0.84 0.31 -18.09
CA CYS A 293 -1.56 0.09 -19.36
C CYS A 293 -1.02 0.95 -20.52
N SER A 294 -0.32 2.04 -20.23
CA SER A 294 0.25 2.93 -21.25
C SER A 294 1.68 3.34 -20.94
N SER A 295 2.52 3.39 -21.98
CA SER A 295 3.88 3.95 -21.91
C SER A 295 3.93 5.46 -22.20
N ASN A 296 2.88 6.02 -22.81
CA ASN A 296 2.92 7.38 -23.36
C ASN A 296 1.79 8.28 -22.84
N ASN A 297 0.64 7.70 -22.48
CA ASN A 297 -0.51 8.48 -22.01
C ASN A 297 -0.37 8.83 -20.53
N PHE A 298 -0.95 9.96 -20.11
CA PHE A 298 -0.98 10.34 -18.69
C PHE A 298 -1.89 9.43 -17.86
N ASP A 299 -2.94 8.87 -18.48
CA ASP A 299 -3.71 7.76 -17.91
C ASP A 299 -2.93 6.45 -18.10
N ALA A 300 -1.84 6.32 -17.33
CA ALA A 300 -0.84 5.27 -17.51
C ALA A 300 -1.13 3.98 -16.73
N PHE A 301 -1.99 4.06 -15.72
CA PHE A 301 -2.32 2.95 -14.83
C PHE A 301 -3.82 2.72 -14.78
N GLU A 302 -4.20 1.45 -14.76
CA GLU A 302 -5.58 1.03 -14.53
C GLU A 302 -5.63 -0.07 -13.49
N SER A 303 -6.81 -0.23 -12.88
CA SER A 303 -7.15 -1.42 -12.10
C SER A 303 -8.22 -2.22 -12.87
N PRO A 304 -7.83 -3.28 -13.59
CA PRO A 304 -8.72 -3.92 -14.57
C PRO A 304 -9.90 -4.65 -13.94
N ASN A 305 -9.72 -5.19 -12.74
CA ASN A 305 -10.68 -6.06 -12.06
C ASN A 305 -11.21 -5.49 -10.75
N TYR A 306 -10.84 -4.25 -10.39
CA TYR A 306 -11.31 -3.60 -9.17
C TYR A 306 -11.51 -2.10 -9.41
N PRO A 307 -12.62 -1.49 -8.96
CA PRO A 307 -12.86 -0.07 -9.16
C PRO A 307 -11.86 0.81 -8.40
N ALA A 308 -11.70 2.07 -8.84
CA ALA A 308 -10.93 3.07 -8.11
C ALA A 308 -11.55 3.33 -6.72
N ILE A 309 -10.71 3.45 -5.70
CA ILE A 309 -11.12 3.74 -4.32
C ILE A 309 -11.58 5.20 -4.22
N ALA A 310 -10.92 6.11 -4.94
CA ALA A 310 -11.28 7.51 -4.97
C ALA A 310 -11.05 8.16 -6.33
N GLU A 311 -11.80 9.23 -6.59
CA GLU A 311 -11.67 10.10 -7.75
C GLU A 311 -11.49 11.55 -7.29
N LEU A 312 -10.46 12.23 -7.82
CA LEU A 312 -10.09 13.59 -7.48
C LEU A 312 -10.63 14.54 -8.56
N GLY A 313 -11.94 14.77 -8.52
CA GLY A 313 -12.62 15.72 -9.41
C GLY A 313 -12.62 17.14 -8.84
N THR A 314 -13.73 17.86 -9.06
CA THR A 314 -13.99 19.14 -8.35
C THR A 314 -14.01 18.96 -6.83
N GLU A 315 -14.41 17.77 -6.39
CA GLU A 315 -14.34 17.28 -5.03
C GLU A 315 -13.65 15.91 -5.02
N ILE A 316 -13.02 15.55 -3.90
CA ILE A 316 -12.43 14.23 -3.71
C ILE A 316 -13.54 13.28 -3.26
N THR A 317 -13.93 12.35 -4.13
CA THR A 317 -14.98 11.37 -3.85
C THR A 317 -14.34 10.04 -3.49
N ILE A 318 -14.63 9.51 -2.31
CA ILE A 318 -14.08 8.23 -1.83
C ILE A 318 -15.21 7.23 -1.66
N ASN A 319 -15.01 6.04 -2.19
CA ASN A 319 -15.87 4.90 -1.93
C ASN A 319 -15.29 4.04 -0.81
N TYR A 320 -15.76 4.30 0.42
CA TYR A 320 -15.29 3.63 1.64
C TYR A 320 -15.60 2.13 1.68
N ASP A 321 -16.58 1.65 0.91
CA ASP A 321 -16.93 0.23 0.83
C ASP A 321 -15.87 -0.57 0.06
N LEU A 322 -15.09 0.11 -0.80
CA LEU A 322 -14.01 -0.50 -1.54
C LEU A 322 -12.72 -0.64 -0.73
N ILE A 323 -12.62 0.00 0.44
CA ILE A 323 -11.40 -0.03 1.27
C ILE A 323 -11.30 -1.39 1.96
N PHE A 324 -10.16 -2.05 1.79
CA PHE A 324 -9.86 -3.34 2.39
C PHE A 324 -9.71 -3.17 3.90
N ARG A 325 -10.45 -3.99 4.65
CA ARG A 325 -10.37 -4.04 6.11
C ARG A 325 -9.87 -5.41 6.51
N THR A 326 -8.72 -5.46 7.16
CA THR A 326 -8.16 -6.70 7.69
C THR A 326 -9.17 -7.33 8.66
N PRO A 327 -9.63 -8.57 8.42
CA PRO A 327 -10.57 -9.22 9.32
C PRO A 327 -9.94 -9.50 10.71
N GLY A 328 -10.75 -9.34 11.75
CA GLY A 328 -10.37 -9.61 13.14
C GLY A 328 -9.99 -8.37 13.94
N LEU A 329 -9.40 -8.58 15.11
CA LEU A 329 -8.99 -7.49 15.99
C LEU A 329 -7.79 -6.72 15.40
N PRO A 330 -7.72 -5.40 15.62
CA PRO A 330 -6.55 -4.61 15.25
C PRO A 330 -5.27 -5.22 15.83
N LYS A 331 -4.28 -5.42 14.98
CA LYS A 331 -2.95 -5.93 15.35
C LYS A 331 -1.93 -4.81 15.19
N PRO A 332 -0.80 -4.87 15.93
CA PRO A 332 0.26 -3.89 15.75
C PRO A 332 0.80 -3.95 14.32
N PHE A 333 1.13 -2.77 13.79
CA PHE A 333 1.79 -2.62 12.51
C PHE A 333 3.15 -3.33 12.52
N CYS A 334 3.44 -4.11 11.48
CA CYS A 334 4.72 -4.78 11.33
C CYS A 334 5.15 -4.88 9.87
N ILE A 335 6.45 -5.07 9.65
CA ILE A 335 7.04 -5.18 8.31
C ILE A 335 7.64 -6.56 8.05
N HIS A 336 7.54 -7.01 6.79
CA HIS A 336 8.17 -8.25 6.30
C HIS A 336 9.20 -7.91 5.22
N THR A 337 10.46 -7.77 5.61
CA THR A 337 11.52 -7.29 4.71
C THR A 337 12.22 -8.38 3.90
N ASN A 338 12.11 -9.64 4.32
CA ASN A 338 12.80 -10.76 3.71
C ASN A 338 11.82 -11.47 2.78
N LEU A 339 11.73 -11.02 1.52
CA LEU A 339 10.91 -11.69 0.49
C LEU A 339 11.74 -12.76 -0.24
N CYS A 340 11.08 -13.84 -0.70
CA CYS A 340 11.75 -14.88 -1.46
C CYS A 340 12.06 -14.41 -2.89
N GLN A 341 13.33 -14.41 -3.27
CA GLN A 341 13.80 -14.03 -4.61
C GLN A 341 13.65 -15.15 -5.65
N ASP A 342 13.49 -16.40 -5.21
CA ASP A 342 13.44 -17.59 -6.08
C ASP A 342 12.03 -17.78 -6.69
N VAL A 343 11.45 -16.70 -7.23
CA VAL A 343 10.14 -16.69 -7.88
C VAL A 343 10.24 -16.26 -9.33
N ALA A 344 9.34 -16.77 -10.17
CA ALA A 344 9.37 -16.54 -11.61
C ALA A 344 7.99 -16.26 -12.21
N ILE A 345 7.97 -15.67 -13.41
CA ILE A 345 6.77 -15.58 -14.27
C ILE A 345 7.00 -16.43 -15.51
N LEU A 346 6.08 -17.34 -15.82
CA LEU A 346 6.09 -18.14 -17.03
C LEU A 346 4.84 -17.85 -17.87
N ASN A 347 5.03 -17.27 -19.04
CA ASN A 347 3.96 -17.09 -20.02
C ASN A 347 3.77 -18.37 -20.83
N ILE A 348 2.54 -18.90 -20.85
CA ILE A 348 2.17 -19.98 -21.76
C ILE A 348 1.96 -19.42 -23.16
N PHE A 349 2.54 -20.04 -24.18
CA PHE A 349 2.35 -19.67 -25.59
C PHE A 349 2.23 -20.93 -26.46
N PRO A 350 1.64 -20.88 -27.67
CA PRO A 350 1.25 -22.09 -28.39
C PRO A 350 2.39 -23.06 -28.71
N LEU A 351 3.62 -22.55 -28.81
CA LEU A 351 4.84 -23.31 -29.09
C LEU A 351 5.62 -23.73 -27.83
N ILE A 352 5.03 -23.60 -26.64
CA ILE A 352 5.71 -24.01 -25.41
C ILE A 352 5.94 -25.53 -25.40
N SER A 353 7.14 -25.95 -25.02
CA SER A 353 7.53 -27.36 -24.92
C SER A 353 7.70 -27.77 -23.45
N LYS A 354 7.76 -29.08 -23.20
CA LYS A 354 8.06 -29.64 -21.88
C LYS A 354 9.40 -29.13 -21.35
N GLU A 355 10.40 -29.01 -22.22
CA GLU A 355 11.76 -28.55 -21.89
C GLU A 355 11.78 -27.08 -21.43
N HIS A 356 10.93 -26.23 -22.01
CA HIS A 356 10.77 -24.85 -21.52
C HIS A 356 10.28 -24.83 -20.07
N ILE A 357 9.26 -25.63 -19.74
CA ILE A 357 8.71 -25.71 -18.38
C ILE A 357 9.77 -26.26 -17.41
N ILE A 358 10.42 -27.38 -17.76
CA ILE A 358 11.45 -28.01 -16.90
C ILE A 358 12.60 -27.04 -16.64
N SER A 359 13.10 -26.37 -17.68
CA SER A 359 14.23 -25.44 -17.54
C SER A 359 13.86 -24.24 -16.69
N MET A 360 12.66 -23.70 -16.84
CA MET A 360 12.18 -22.58 -16.03
C MET A 360 11.95 -22.96 -14.56
N LEU A 361 11.52 -24.19 -14.30
CA LEU A 361 11.19 -24.70 -12.96
C LEU A 361 12.33 -25.55 -12.35
N ALA A 362 13.55 -25.38 -12.86
CA ALA A 362 14.75 -25.95 -12.28
C ALA A 362 15.14 -25.19 -11.00
N PRO A 363 15.88 -25.81 -10.06
CA PRO A 363 16.45 -25.11 -8.92
C PRO A 363 17.26 -23.88 -9.36
N PRO A 364 17.19 -22.74 -8.63
CA PRO A 364 16.68 -22.61 -7.26
C PRO A 364 15.19 -22.24 -7.13
N ILE A 365 14.40 -22.22 -8.23
CA ILE A 365 13.02 -21.72 -8.22
C ILE A 365 12.13 -22.44 -7.20
N LYS A 366 11.48 -21.66 -6.33
CA LYS A 366 10.55 -22.12 -5.28
C LYS A 366 9.10 -21.81 -5.60
N GLY A 367 8.84 -20.88 -6.53
CA GLY A 367 7.49 -20.66 -7.00
C GLY A 367 7.38 -19.92 -8.34
N VAL A 368 6.24 -20.06 -8.99
CA VAL A 368 6.01 -19.52 -10.33
C VAL A 368 4.58 -19.00 -10.51
N VAL A 369 4.47 -17.85 -11.16
CA VAL A 369 3.24 -17.32 -11.74
C VAL A 369 3.10 -17.85 -13.16
N LEU A 370 2.14 -18.74 -13.38
CA LEU A 370 1.80 -19.26 -14.69
C LEU A 370 0.75 -18.35 -15.32
N ARG A 371 1.13 -17.64 -16.40
CA ARG A 371 0.19 -16.82 -17.17
C ARG A 371 -0.41 -17.66 -18.28
N THR A 372 -1.67 -18.03 -18.15
CA THR A 372 -2.38 -18.95 -19.06
C THR A 372 -3.44 -18.21 -19.90
N TYR A 373 -4.06 -18.90 -20.86
CA TYR A 373 -5.01 -18.27 -21.77
C TYR A 373 -6.40 -18.09 -21.14
N GLY A 374 -7.10 -17.02 -21.51
CA GLY A 374 -8.52 -16.86 -21.23
C GLY A 374 -8.86 -17.05 -19.76
N ALA A 375 -9.75 -18.00 -19.46
CA ALA A 375 -10.22 -18.29 -18.11
C ALA A 375 -9.30 -19.20 -17.27
N GLY A 376 -8.03 -19.38 -17.69
CA GLY A 376 -7.06 -20.22 -16.97
C GLY A 376 -6.54 -21.44 -17.73
N ASN A 377 -6.62 -21.44 -19.07
CA ASN A 377 -6.46 -22.62 -19.90
C ASN A 377 -5.00 -22.86 -20.35
N ILE A 378 -4.57 -24.12 -20.28
CA ILE A 378 -3.35 -24.66 -20.91
C ILE A 378 -3.76 -25.72 -21.95
N PRO A 379 -2.92 -26.13 -22.92
CA PRO A 379 -3.23 -27.24 -23.82
C PRO A 379 -3.47 -28.57 -23.06
N SER A 380 -4.73 -28.87 -22.71
CA SER A 380 -5.09 -30.01 -21.86
C SER A 380 -4.90 -31.37 -22.52
N SER A 381 -4.78 -31.42 -23.85
CA SER A 381 -4.41 -32.64 -24.59
C SER A 381 -2.92 -32.96 -24.51
N ARG A 382 -2.09 -32.06 -23.98
CA ARG A 382 -0.64 -32.22 -23.85
C ARG A 382 -0.27 -32.72 -22.46
N GLN A 383 -0.41 -34.02 -22.26
CA GLN A 383 -0.09 -34.69 -20.99
C GLN A 383 1.36 -34.43 -20.55
N ASP A 384 2.29 -34.36 -21.50
CA ASP A 384 3.71 -34.09 -21.24
C ASP A 384 3.95 -32.75 -20.52
N LEU A 385 3.12 -31.73 -20.78
CA LEU A 385 3.18 -30.44 -20.09
C LEU A 385 2.58 -30.53 -18.68
N LEU A 386 1.45 -31.23 -18.53
CA LEU A 386 0.78 -31.42 -17.25
C LEU A 386 1.65 -32.23 -16.28
N ASP A 387 2.31 -33.28 -16.78
CA ASP A 387 3.25 -34.09 -16.01
C ASP A 387 4.45 -33.25 -15.53
N ALA A 388 4.98 -32.35 -16.38
CA ALA A 388 6.08 -31.46 -15.97
C ALA A 388 5.67 -30.49 -14.84
N LEU A 389 4.44 -30.00 -14.88
CA LEU A 389 3.87 -29.18 -13.78
C LEU A 389 3.68 -30.03 -12.52
N LYS A 390 3.20 -31.28 -12.67
CA LYS A 390 3.05 -32.21 -11.55
C LYS A 390 4.38 -32.50 -10.87
N GLU A 391 5.40 -32.82 -11.65
CA GLU A 391 6.76 -33.06 -11.16
C GLU A 391 7.29 -31.82 -10.42
N ALA A 392 7.02 -30.61 -10.91
CA ALA A 392 7.39 -29.37 -10.21
C ALA A 392 6.63 -29.20 -8.89
N SER A 393 5.32 -29.48 -8.86
CA SER A 393 4.52 -29.47 -7.63
C SER A 393 5.05 -30.49 -6.62
N ASP A 394 5.43 -31.69 -7.06
CA ASP A 394 5.92 -32.76 -6.20
C ASP A 394 7.31 -32.44 -5.63
N ARG A 395 8.11 -31.62 -6.32
CA ARG A 395 9.33 -30.98 -5.79
C ARG A 395 9.05 -29.86 -4.78
N GLY A 396 7.79 -29.49 -4.57
CA GLY A 396 7.37 -28.44 -3.64
C GLY A 396 7.36 -27.02 -4.24
N ILE A 397 7.42 -26.88 -5.57
CA ILE A 397 7.32 -25.57 -6.23
C ILE A 397 5.88 -25.06 -6.11
N LEU A 398 5.72 -23.86 -5.55
CA LEU A 398 4.42 -23.25 -5.37
C LEU A 398 3.98 -22.54 -6.65
N MET A 399 2.85 -22.95 -7.23
CA MET A 399 2.40 -22.44 -8.53
C MET A 399 1.07 -21.72 -8.41
N VAL A 400 0.96 -20.53 -9.02
CA VAL A 400 -0.30 -19.79 -9.16
C VAL A 400 -0.62 -19.54 -10.63
N ASN A 401 -1.86 -19.79 -11.02
CA ASN A 401 -2.37 -19.56 -12.37
C ASN A 401 -3.07 -18.21 -12.44
N VAL A 402 -2.61 -17.31 -13.30
CA VAL A 402 -3.28 -16.05 -13.63
C VAL A 402 -3.55 -15.98 -15.13
N THR A 403 -4.52 -15.16 -15.53
CA THR A 403 -4.82 -14.97 -16.94
C THR A 403 -3.82 -14.05 -17.63
N GLN A 404 -3.58 -14.29 -18.92
CA GLN A 404 -2.92 -13.32 -19.81
C GLN A 404 -3.85 -12.19 -20.23
N CYS A 405 -5.17 -12.37 -20.11
CA CYS A 405 -6.14 -11.38 -20.51
C CYS A 405 -6.02 -10.11 -19.65
N TRP A 406 -6.29 -8.97 -20.28
CA TRP A 406 -6.28 -7.66 -19.63
C TRP A 406 -7.30 -7.57 -18.48
N ARG A 407 -8.51 -8.08 -18.69
CA ARG A 407 -9.62 -8.11 -17.70
C ARG A 407 -10.13 -9.54 -17.54
N GLY A 408 -10.74 -9.78 -16.38
CA GLY A 408 -11.23 -11.09 -15.97
C GLY A 408 -10.22 -11.84 -15.12
N GLY A 409 -10.47 -13.12 -14.91
CA GLY A 409 -9.65 -13.96 -14.04
C GLY A 409 -9.79 -15.44 -14.36
N VAL A 410 -8.98 -16.23 -13.67
CA VAL A 410 -9.05 -17.69 -13.70
C VAL A 410 -10.28 -18.15 -12.94
N LYS A 411 -11.16 -18.91 -13.58
CA LYS A 411 -12.33 -19.48 -12.89
C LYS A 411 -12.03 -20.91 -12.46
N ALA A 412 -12.21 -21.18 -11.17
CA ALA A 412 -12.02 -22.52 -10.60
C ALA A 412 -13.05 -23.55 -11.12
N VAL A 413 -14.17 -23.09 -11.72
CA VAL A 413 -15.32 -23.92 -12.09
C VAL A 413 -15.26 -24.50 -13.52
N TYR A 414 -14.37 -24.01 -14.40
CA TYR A 414 -14.20 -24.63 -15.72
C TYR A 414 -13.42 -25.96 -15.63
N SER A 415 -13.78 -26.93 -16.47
CA SER A 415 -13.14 -28.25 -16.53
C SER A 415 -11.60 -28.17 -16.62
N THR A 416 -11.06 -27.22 -17.36
CA THR A 416 -9.63 -26.94 -17.51
C THR A 416 -8.98 -26.22 -16.31
N GLY A 417 -9.73 -25.41 -15.56
CA GLY A 417 -9.27 -24.77 -14.33
C GLY A 417 -9.13 -25.78 -13.18
N MET A 418 -10.04 -26.76 -13.12
CA MET A 418 -9.93 -27.90 -12.19
C MET A 418 -8.74 -28.80 -12.53
N VAL A 419 -8.49 -29.06 -13.81
CA VAL A 419 -7.36 -29.89 -14.28
C VAL A 419 -6.05 -29.36 -13.69
N LEU A 420 -5.73 -28.08 -13.85
CA LEU A 420 -4.49 -27.51 -13.30
C LEU A 420 -4.40 -27.59 -11.77
N ASN A 421 -5.54 -27.54 -11.08
CA ASN A 421 -5.62 -27.67 -9.63
C ASN A 421 -5.26 -29.08 -9.14
N GLU A 422 -5.55 -30.12 -9.92
CA GLU A 422 -5.14 -31.52 -9.68
C GLU A 422 -3.63 -31.71 -9.85
N TYR A 423 -3.01 -30.93 -10.74
CA TYR A 423 -1.55 -30.90 -10.96
C TYR A 423 -0.79 -29.96 -10.01
N GLY A 424 -1.44 -29.46 -8.95
CA GLY A 424 -0.82 -28.64 -7.92
C GLY A 424 -0.72 -27.15 -8.24
N VAL A 425 -1.38 -26.67 -9.30
CA VAL A 425 -1.42 -25.25 -9.65
C VAL A 425 -2.63 -24.57 -9.02
N THR A 426 -2.40 -23.52 -8.25
CA THR A 426 -3.45 -22.81 -7.51
C THR A 426 -4.10 -21.75 -8.39
N PRO A 427 -5.44 -21.62 -8.43
CA PRO A 427 -6.09 -20.53 -9.15
C PRO A 427 -5.75 -19.18 -8.50
N GLY A 428 -5.31 -18.23 -9.29
CA GLY A 428 -5.05 -16.84 -8.88
C GLY A 428 -6.25 -15.91 -9.04
N TYR A 429 -7.40 -16.44 -9.47
CA TYR A 429 -8.62 -15.68 -9.76
C TYR A 429 -8.33 -14.44 -10.62
N ASP A 430 -8.69 -13.26 -10.14
CA ASP A 430 -8.59 -11.97 -10.83
C ASP A 430 -7.36 -11.14 -10.41
N MET A 431 -6.35 -11.77 -9.78
CA MET A 431 -5.09 -11.11 -9.44
C MET A 431 -4.35 -10.60 -10.68
N THR A 432 -3.68 -9.46 -10.52
CA THR A 432 -2.67 -9.00 -11.48
C THR A 432 -1.42 -9.89 -11.40
N THR A 433 -0.57 -9.83 -12.43
CA THR A 433 0.67 -10.61 -12.45
C THR A 433 1.65 -10.12 -11.38
N GLU A 434 1.69 -8.81 -11.18
CA GLU A 434 2.48 -8.07 -10.21
C GLU A 434 2.11 -8.47 -8.78
N ALA A 435 0.80 -8.53 -8.48
CA ALA A 435 0.29 -8.98 -7.20
C ALA A 435 0.55 -10.47 -6.98
N ALA A 436 0.34 -11.31 -7.99
CA ALA A 436 0.59 -12.74 -7.88
C ALA A 436 2.07 -13.06 -7.59
N LEU A 437 3.00 -12.39 -8.28
CA LEU A 437 4.45 -12.57 -8.09
C LEU A 437 4.89 -12.16 -6.68
N THR A 438 4.47 -10.98 -6.25
CA THR A 438 4.84 -10.43 -4.94
C THR A 438 4.17 -11.19 -3.78
N LYS A 439 2.93 -11.64 -3.95
CA LYS A 439 2.23 -12.54 -3.00
C LYS A 439 2.97 -13.86 -2.85
N LEU A 440 3.44 -14.44 -3.95
CA LEU A 440 4.26 -15.66 -3.95
C LEU A 440 5.56 -15.45 -3.16
N ALA A 441 6.30 -14.38 -3.46
CA ALA A 441 7.53 -14.03 -2.77
C ALA A 441 7.31 -13.85 -1.26
N TYR A 442 6.20 -13.22 -0.88
CA TYR A 442 5.79 -12.99 0.51
C TYR A 442 5.39 -14.29 1.24
N ILE A 443 4.56 -15.13 0.62
CA ILE A 443 4.12 -16.36 1.26
C ILE A 443 5.31 -17.29 1.47
N LEU A 444 6.15 -17.48 0.45
CA LEU A 444 7.31 -18.37 0.52
C LEU A 444 8.26 -18.00 1.67
N SER A 445 8.45 -16.71 1.96
CA SER A 445 9.28 -16.28 3.08
C SER A 445 8.55 -16.33 4.43
N LYS A 446 7.31 -15.85 4.51
CA LYS A 446 6.53 -15.84 5.77
C LYS A 446 6.22 -17.24 6.30
N THR A 447 6.30 -18.25 5.46
CA THR A 447 5.89 -19.62 5.77
C THR A 447 6.98 -20.64 5.50
N GLU A 448 8.25 -20.25 5.60
CA GLU A 448 9.40 -21.14 5.33
C GLU A 448 9.23 -22.52 6.00
N ASN A 449 8.83 -22.53 7.27
CA ASN A 449 8.62 -23.73 8.09
C ASN A 449 7.23 -24.40 7.96
N LYS A 450 6.32 -23.88 7.13
CA LYS A 450 5.00 -24.49 6.94
C LYS A 450 5.01 -25.50 5.80
N ASP A 451 4.11 -26.47 5.91
CA ASP A 451 3.86 -27.47 4.88
C ASP A 451 3.27 -26.83 3.61
N TYR A 452 3.39 -27.56 2.49
CA TYR A 452 2.93 -27.12 1.17
C TYR A 452 1.44 -26.76 1.16
N SER A 453 0.59 -27.52 1.87
CA SER A 453 -0.86 -27.29 1.89
C SER A 453 -1.20 -25.98 2.60
N SER A 454 -0.51 -25.65 3.70
CA SER A 454 -0.64 -24.36 4.37
C SER A 454 -0.25 -23.18 3.48
N LYS A 455 0.83 -23.32 2.69
CA LYS A 455 1.27 -22.29 1.71
C LYS A 455 0.20 -22.05 0.65
N ARG A 456 -0.35 -23.13 0.10
CA ARG A 456 -1.43 -23.10 -0.88
C ARG A 456 -2.71 -22.49 -0.33
N ALA A 457 -3.08 -22.81 0.91
CA ALA A 457 -4.23 -22.23 1.57
C ALA A 457 -4.11 -20.71 1.77
N MET A 458 -2.89 -20.19 1.99
CA MET A 458 -2.66 -18.74 2.03
C MET A 458 -2.75 -18.08 0.66
N LEU A 459 -2.34 -18.76 -0.42
CA LEU A 459 -2.48 -18.23 -1.78
C LEU A 459 -3.94 -18.04 -2.19
N LEU A 460 -4.84 -18.90 -1.71
CA LEU A 460 -6.28 -18.87 -2.02
C LEU A 460 -7.05 -17.75 -1.31
N LYS A 461 -6.47 -17.13 -0.27
CA LYS A 461 -7.14 -16.09 0.52
C LYS A 461 -6.79 -14.70 0.03
N SER A 462 -7.72 -13.76 0.14
CA SER A 462 -7.41 -12.33 0.00
C SER A 462 -6.63 -11.84 1.21
N LEU A 463 -5.33 -11.55 1.05
CA LEU A 463 -4.48 -11.11 2.17
C LEU A 463 -4.48 -9.60 2.34
N ARG A 464 -4.63 -8.86 1.23
CA ARG A 464 -4.50 -7.40 1.10
C ARG A 464 -5.50 -6.83 0.08
N GLY A 465 -6.62 -7.52 -0.16
CA GLY A 465 -7.63 -7.10 -1.13
C GLY A 465 -7.18 -7.23 -2.59
N GLU A 466 -6.09 -7.96 -2.86
CA GLU A 466 -5.48 -8.19 -4.17
C GLU A 466 -6.28 -9.12 -5.09
N VAL A 467 -7.21 -9.88 -4.51
CA VAL A 467 -7.99 -10.91 -5.18
C VAL A 467 -9.43 -10.91 -4.69
N THR A 468 -10.35 -11.12 -5.62
CA THR A 468 -11.79 -11.33 -5.39
C THR A 468 -12.03 -12.83 -5.47
N VAL A 469 -12.36 -13.46 -4.34
CA VAL A 469 -12.59 -14.91 -4.28
C VAL A 469 -14.08 -15.18 -4.45
N GLU A 470 -14.44 -15.98 -5.46
CA GLU A 470 -15.84 -16.37 -5.71
C GLU A 470 -16.42 -17.05 -4.44
N GLY A 471 -17.46 -16.44 -3.85
CA GLY A 471 -18.18 -16.95 -2.67
C GLY A 471 -17.87 -16.26 -1.33
N GLU A 472 -16.77 -15.51 -1.21
CA GLU A 472 -16.47 -14.71 0.01
C GLU A 472 -17.15 -13.33 -0.06
N ASP A 473 -17.08 -12.65 -1.21
CA ASP A 473 -17.64 -11.30 -1.38
C ASP A 473 -19.17 -11.28 -1.53
N SER A 474 -19.80 -12.37 -1.98
CA SER A 474 -21.26 -12.43 -2.09
C SER A 474 -21.95 -12.48 -0.72
N ARG A 475 -21.24 -12.84 0.36
CA ARG A 475 -21.79 -12.79 1.73
C ARG A 475 -21.44 -11.48 2.44
N ALA A 476 -20.24 -10.94 2.22
CA ALA A 476 -19.81 -9.68 2.82
C ALA A 476 -20.46 -8.45 2.17
N ALA A 477 -20.61 -8.42 0.84
CA ALA A 477 -21.32 -7.34 0.13
C ALA A 477 -22.82 -7.27 0.48
N ASN A 478 -23.39 -8.39 0.94
CA ASN A 478 -24.77 -8.46 1.42
C ASN A 478 -24.95 -8.06 2.90
N LEU A 479 -23.85 -7.80 3.62
CA LEU A 479 -23.85 -7.31 5.01
C LEU A 479 -23.30 -5.88 5.08
N SER A 480 -23.74 -5.02 4.17
CA SER A 480 -23.58 -3.58 4.29
C SER A 480 -24.62 -3.03 5.26
N LEU A 481 -24.17 -2.39 6.35
CA LEU A 481 -25.03 -1.59 7.24
C LEU A 481 -25.74 -0.42 6.50
N TYR A 482 -25.25 -0.05 5.32
CA TYR A 482 -25.87 0.95 4.46
C TYR A 482 -26.94 0.38 3.54
N ASN A 483 -26.92 -0.93 3.29
CA ASN A 483 -27.95 -1.60 2.51
C ASN A 483 -29.10 -2.00 3.45
N THR A 484 -29.87 -0.98 3.86
CA THR A 484 -31.05 -1.08 4.74
C THR A 484 -32.06 -2.14 4.29
N ASN A 485 -32.03 -2.58 3.04
CA ASN A 485 -32.88 -3.66 2.52
C ASN A 485 -32.44 -5.07 2.94
N CYS A 486 -31.15 -5.32 3.24
CA CYS A 486 -30.64 -6.65 3.58
C CYS A 486 -30.84 -6.98 5.08
N LEU A 487 -30.71 -5.99 5.96
CA LEU A 487 -31.05 -6.15 7.39
C LEU A 487 -32.55 -6.40 7.63
N ASN A 488 -33.40 -6.04 6.66
CA ASN A 488 -34.85 -6.25 6.74
C ASN A 488 -35.27 -7.72 6.63
N GLN A 489 -34.40 -8.61 6.14
CA GLN A 489 -34.79 -9.99 5.83
C GLN A 489 -34.37 -11.01 6.90
N ASP A 490 -33.28 -10.78 7.63
CA ASP A 490 -32.79 -11.73 8.63
C ASP A 490 -33.16 -11.33 10.07
N ARG A 491 -34.43 -11.58 10.42
CA ARG A 491 -34.96 -11.53 11.79
C ARG A 491 -34.06 -12.27 12.80
N ASN A 492 -33.41 -13.34 12.35
CA ASN A 492 -32.51 -14.16 13.17
C ASN A 492 -31.19 -13.47 13.51
N LEU A 493 -30.62 -12.65 12.60
CA LEU A 493 -29.37 -11.92 12.86
C LEU A 493 -29.58 -10.81 13.88
N MET A 494 -30.70 -10.08 13.79
CA MET A 494 -31.04 -9.03 14.74
C MET A 494 -31.32 -9.58 16.14
N ILE A 495 -32.07 -10.68 16.24
CA ILE A 495 -32.31 -11.38 17.51
C ILE A 495 -30.99 -11.95 18.06
N TYR A 496 -30.13 -12.49 17.20
CA TYR A 496 -28.82 -13.01 17.61
C TYR A 496 -27.94 -11.92 18.21
N PHE A 497 -27.81 -10.76 17.55
CA PHE A 497 -27.08 -9.62 18.10
C PHE A 497 -27.69 -9.15 19.42
N ALA A 498 -29.01 -8.99 19.48
CA ALA A 498 -29.71 -8.55 20.69
C ALA A 498 -29.49 -9.53 21.88
N LYS A 499 -29.48 -10.83 21.61
CA LYS A 499 -29.21 -11.88 22.59
C LYS A 499 -27.75 -11.89 23.02
N LEU A 500 -26.82 -11.73 22.08
CA LEU A 500 -25.38 -11.58 22.35
C LEU A 500 -25.12 -10.37 23.26
N PHE A 501 -25.83 -9.27 23.03
CA PHE A 501 -25.74 -8.04 23.83
C PHE A 501 -26.34 -8.19 25.23
N SER A 502 -27.43 -8.95 25.37
CA SER A 502 -28.00 -9.27 26.68
C SER A 502 -27.04 -10.10 27.54
N THR A 503 -26.31 -11.03 26.93
CA THR A 503 -25.34 -11.88 27.63
C THR A 503 -24.07 -11.12 28.04
N THR A 504 -23.61 -10.14 27.24
CA THR A 504 -22.44 -9.32 27.59
C THR A 504 -22.71 -8.34 28.73
N SER A 505 -23.97 -8.03 29.05
CA SER A 505 -24.31 -7.10 30.14
C SER A 505 -24.14 -7.70 31.55
N LEU A 506 -24.04 -9.03 31.67
CA LEU A 506 -24.03 -9.73 32.95
C LEU A 506 -22.63 -9.95 33.55
N ASP A 507 -21.56 -9.88 32.74
CA ASP A 507 -20.17 -10.16 33.16
C ASP A 507 -19.18 -8.99 32.99
N ASP A 508 -19.67 -7.79 32.65
CA ASP A 508 -18.80 -6.65 32.27
C ASP A 508 -18.33 -5.83 33.49
N SER A 509 -17.36 -6.37 34.22
CA SER A 509 -16.70 -5.67 35.34
C SER A 509 -15.84 -4.47 34.91
N GLU A 510 -15.51 -4.34 33.61
CA GLU A 510 -14.70 -3.25 33.04
C GLU A 510 -15.52 -2.23 32.21
N GLY A 511 -16.84 -2.43 32.03
CA GLY A 511 -17.75 -1.48 31.39
C GLY A 511 -17.56 -1.28 29.87
N ILE A 512 -16.70 -2.07 29.22
CA ILE A 512 -16.34 -1.95 27.81
C ILE A 512 -17.47 -2.47 26.91
N GLY A 513 -18.10 -3.59 27.27
CA GLY A 513 -19.30 -4.11 26.61
C GLY A 513 -20.45 -3.10 26.64
N SER A 514 -20.61 -2.38 27.75
CA SER A 514 -21.63 -1.33 27.90
C SER A 514 -21.42 -0.14 26.95
N MET A 515 -20.17 0.24 26.65
CA MET A 515 -19.85 1.38 25.78
C MET A 515 -20.20 1.15 24.31
N TRP A 516 -19.92 -0.04 23.78
CA TRP A 516 -20.28 -0.36 22.39
C TRP A 516 -21.79 -0.50 22.21
N VAL A 517 -22.45 -1.09 23.21
CA VAL A 517 -23.91 -1.18 23.28
C VAL A 517 -24.54 0.21 23.27
N GLN A 518 -24.04 1.15 24.07
CA GLN A 518 -24.53 2.55 24.08
C GLN A 518 -24.31 3.29 22.74
N ARG A 519 -23.30 2.91 21.95
CA ARG A 519 -22.98 3.55 20.65
C ARG A 519 -23.70 2.93 19.46
N ILE A 520 -23.99 1.63 19.48
CA ILE A 520 -24.58 0.91 18.34
C ILE A 520 -26.11 0.85 18.44
N ILE A 521 -26.65 0.72 19.66
CA ILE A 521 -28.10 0.63 19.88
C ILE A 521 -28.89 1.80 19.29
N PRO A 522 -28.47 3.08 19.42
CA PRO A 522 -29.22 4.20 18.85
C PRO A 522 -29.41 4.06 17.34
N THR A 523 -28.38 3.60 16.63
CA THR A 523 -28.41 3.38 15.18
C THR A 523 -29.33 2.23 14.81
N LEU A 524 -29.24 1.09 15.51
CA LEU A 524 -30.12 -0.06 15.27
C LEU A 524 -31.60 0.26 15.56
N ALA A 525 -31.88 1.03 16.61
CA ALA A 525 -33.22 1.43 16.99
C ALA A 525 -33.85 2.40 15.96
N CYS A 526 -33.06 3.34 15.42
CA CYS A 526 -33.47 4.19 14.31
C CYS A 526 -33.80 3.37 13.04
N CYS A 527 -32.98 2.35 12.72
CA CYS A 527 -33.24 1.45 11.60
C CYS A 527 -34.52 0.62 11.79
N ALA A 528 -34.76 0.09 13.00
CA ALA A 528 -35.98 -0.65 13.33
C ALA A 528 -37.24 0.24 13.24
N ALA A 529 -37.14 1.51 13.65
CA ALA A 529 -38.24 2.48 13.52
C ALA A 529 -38.52 2.88 12.07
N ALA A 530 -37.47 3.12 11.27
CA ALA A 530 -37.57 3.43 9.85
C ALA A 530 -38.26 2.28 9.07
N SER A 531 -37.99 1.02 9.44
CA SER A 531 -38.60 -0.17 8.84
C SER A 531 -39.96 -0.58 9.44
N ASN A 532 -40.51 0.22 10.38
CA ASN A 532 -41.78 -0.06 11.07
C ASN A 532 -41.81 -1.41 11.82
N ASN A 533 -40.65 -1.90 12.26
CA ASN A 533 -40.53 -3.17 12.98
C ASN A 533 -40.78 -2.98 14.49
N LEU A 534 -42.06 -2.84 14.85
CA LEU A 534 -42.49 -2.57 16.24
C LEU A 534 -42.07 -3.68 17.22
N SER A 535 -42.05 -4.94 16.77
CA SER A 535 -41.65 -6.09 17.59
C SER A 535 -40.18 -6.02 17.99
N CYS A 536 -39.30 -5.64 17.06
CA CYS A 536 -37.87 -5.45 17.33
C CYS A 536 -37.64 -4.28 18.30
N LEU A 537 -38.37 -3.18 18.16
CA LEU A 537 -38.32 -2.07 19.12
C LEU A 537 -38.76 -2.48 20.53
N LYS A 538 -39.79 -3.33 20.65
CA LYS A 538 -40.25 -3.89 21.94
C LYS A 538 -39.20 -4.83 22.56
N GLU A 539 -38.58 -5.72 21.78
CA GLU A 539 -37.50 -6.59 22.26
C GLU A 539 -36.26 -5.78 22.69
N MET A 540 -35.85 -4.78 21.90
CA MET A 540 -34.76 -3.88 22.27
C MET A 540 -35.09 -3.13 23.57
N TYR A 541 -36.32 -2.64 23.74
CA TYR A 541 -36.76 -2.02 24.98
C TYR A 541 -36.65 -2.97 26.19
N HIS A 542 -37.03 -4.24 26.03
CA HIS A 542 -36.89 -5.25 27.08
C HIS A 542 -35.42 -5.58 27.40
N ILE A 543 -34.54 -5.58 26.41
CA ILE A 543 -33.10 -5.87 26.58
C ILE A 543 -32.37 -4.70 27.22
N ILE A 544 -32.76 -3.47 26.90
CA ILE A 544 -32.13 -2.23 27.37
C ILE A 544 -32.56 -1.84 28.79
N GLY A 545 -33.60 -2.49 29.34
CA GLY A 545 -33.93 -2.50 30.76
C GLY A 545 -33.74 -1.15 31.47
N HIS A 546 -34.69 -0.23 31.29
CA HIS A 546 -34.71 1.06 32.01
C HIS A 546 -33.43 1.91 31.95
N LEU A 547 -32.56 1.76 30.93
CA LEU A 547 -31.72 2.88 30.48
C LEU A 547 -32.69 3.99 30.08
N GLN A 548 -32.89 4.95 31.00
CA GLN A 548 -33.91 5.97 30.88
C GLN A 548 -33.88 6.51 29.46
N VAL A 549 -35.02 6.51 28.77
CA VAL A 549 -35.18 7.16 27.46
C VAL A 549 -34.63 8.60 27.51
N TYR A 550 -34.65 9.20 28.70
CA TYR A 550 -33.95 10.43 29.06
C TYR A 550 -32.45 10.44 28.77
N LEU A 551 -31.70 9.36 29.02
CA LEU A 551 -30.27 9.21 28.74
C LEU A 551 -29.99 9.08 27.24
N ILE A 552 -30.85 8.42 26.47
CA ILE A 552 -30.74 8.38 25.00
C ILE A 552 -31.04 9.77 24.43
N ILE A 553 -32.09 10.44 24.91
CA ILE A 553 -32.41 11.83 24.53
C ILE A 553 -31.31 12.80 24.99
N GLN A 554 -30.71 12.58 26.17
CA GLN A 554 -29.57 13.36 26.65
C GLN A 554 -28.34 13.10 25.81
N LEU A 555 -27.96 11.85 25.55
CA LEU A 555 -26.86 11.48 24.66
C LEU A 555 -27.03 12.17 23.31
N PHE A 556 -28.23 12.14 22.72
CA PHE A 556 -28.51 12.89 21.48
C PHE A 556 -28.43 14.43 21.63
N LYS A 557 -28.70 14.99 22.82
CA LYS A 557 -28.58 16.43 23.11
C LYS A 557 -27.13 16.86 23.43
N THR A 558 -26.36 16.05 24.15
CA THR A 558 -24.93 16.30 24.46
C THR A 558 -24.04 16.00 23.26
N GLU A 559 -24.35 14.97 22.48
CA GLU A 559 -23.68 14.66 21.21
C GLU A 559 -24.01 15.65 20.10
N LYS A 560 -25.07 16.46 20.26
CA LYS A 560 -25.37 17.60 19.37
C LYS A 560 -24.23 18.64 19.32
N LYS A 561 -23.28 18.61 20.26
CA LYS A 561 -22.10 19.49 20.27
C LYS A 561 -20.81 18.81 19.78
N TYR A 562 -20.75 17.47 19.76
CA TYR A 562 -19.56 16.71 19.31
C TYR A 562 -19.72 16.12 17.90
N TYR A 563 -20.95 15.87 17.44
CA TYR A 563 -21.23 15.26 16.15
C TYR A 563 -21.74 16.23 15.08
N TRP A 564 -22.16 17.45 15.48
CA TRP A 564 -22.59 18.48 14.51
C TRP A 564 -21.45 18.89 13.56
N ASP A 565 -20.21 18.85 14.03
CA ASP A 565 -19.03 19.16 13.21
C ASP A 565 -18.46 17.91 12.49
N TYR A 566 -18.85 16.69 12.89
CA TYR A 566 -18.28 15.42 12.38
C TYR A 566 -19.16 14.72 11.32
N PHE A 567 -20.47 14.98 11.28
CA PHE A 567 -21.40 14.36 10.32
C PHE A 567 -22.35 15.39 9.71
N HIS A 568 -21.85 16.24 8.83
CA HIS A 568 -22.65 17.27 8.18
C HIS A 568 -23.46 16.81 6.95
N PHE A 569 -23.58 15.50 6.69
CA PHE A 569 -24.11 15.00 5.40
C PHE A 569 -25.33 14.06 5.41
N ASN A 570 -25.96 13.75 6.55
CA ASN A 570 -27.10 12.81 6.56
C ASN A 570 -28.45 13.46 6.93
N TYR A 571 -29.16 13.95 5.90
CA TYR A 571 -30.58 14.34 6.00
C TYR A 571 -31.48 13.15 6.43
N SER A 572 -31.09 11.94 6.02
CA SER A 572 -31.76 10.67 6.36
C SER A 572 -31.75 10.35 7.86
N LEU A 573 -30.62 10.58 8.55
CA LEU A 573 -30.54 10.32 10.00
C LEU A 573 -31.50 11.21 10.78
N LYS A 574 -31.59 12.51 10.44
CA LYS A 574 -32.53 13.45 11.09
C LYS A 574 -33.99 13.00 10.95
N GLN A 575 -34.37 12.51 9.78
CA GLN A 575 -35.72 12.01 9.52
C GLN A 575 -35.99 10.69 10.28
N ASN A 576 -35.03 9.77 10.29
CA ASN A 576 -35.14 8.50 11.01
C ASN A 576 -35.16 8.68 12.53
N THR A 577 -34.42 9.66 13.08
CA THR A 577 -34.49 10.04 14.49
C THR A 577 -35.88 10.56 14.87
N TYR A 578 -36.51 11.38 14.01
CA TYR A 578 -37.87 11.86 14.26
C TYR A 578 -38.90 10.72 14.25
N ILE A 579 -38.81 9.82 13.27
CA ILE A 579 -39.67 8.63 13.17
C ILE A 579 -39.46 7.70 14.38
N PHE A 580 -38.22 7.53 14.85
CA PHE A 580 -37.90 6.78 16.06
C PHE A 580 -38.56 7.39 17.29
N LEU A 581 -38.41 8.70 17.53
CA LEU A 581 -39.03 9.38 18.68
C LEU A 581 -40.57 9.30 18.65
N GLU A 582 -41.19 9.44 17.47
CA GLU A 582 -42.65 9.34 17.30
C GLU A 582 -43.16 7.92 17.62
N LYS A 583 -42.45 6.88 17.19
CA LYS A 583 -42.84 5.48 17.44
C LYS A 583 -42.49 5.02 18.85
N LEU A 584 -41.39 5.51 19.43
CA LEU A 584 -41.05 5.24 20.82
C LEU A 584 -42.12 5.81 21.77
N ALA A 585 -42.65 7.00 21.46
CA ALA A 585 -43.78 7.56 22.20
C ALA A 585 -45.03 6.66 22.12
N LYS A 586 -45.31 6.07 20.95
CA LYS A 586 -46.40 5.09 20.79
C LYS A 586 -46.17 3.81 21.60
N VAL A 587 -44.94 3.31 21.67
CA VAL A 587 -44.58 2.13 22.49
C VAL A 587 -44.67 2.42 24.00
N GLN A 588 -44.29 3.63 24.47
CA GLN A 588 -44.46 4.04 25.87
C GLN A 588 -45.92 4.29 26.28
N LEU A 589 -46.75 4.79 25.35
CA LEU A 589 -48.18 4.97 25.59
C LEU A 589 -48.90 3.61 25.72
N ASP A 590 -48.47 2.60 24.97
CA ASP A 590 -48.96 1.21 25.07
C ASP A 590 -48.62 0.54 26.41
N THR A 591 -47.61 1.02 27.14
CA THR A 591 -47.13 0.43 28.41
C THR A 591 -47.47 1.27 29.65
N SER A 592 -48.17 2.41 29.50
CA SER A 592 -48.70 3.20 30.64
C SER A 592 -50.14 2.84 31.02
N PHE A 593 -50.56 1.63 30.64
CA PHE A 593 -51.71 0.92 31.18
C PHE A 593 -51.23 -0.46 31.64
N TYR A 594 -50.39 -0.52 32.68
CA TYR A 594 -50.28 -1.57 33.72
C TYR A 594 -49.07 -1.32 34.61
#